data_AF-A0AA41N0E1-F1
#
_entry.id   AF-A0AA41N0E1-F1
#
_cell.length_a   1.000
_cell.length_b   1.000
_cell.length_c   1.000
_cell.angle_alpha   90.00
_cell.angle_beta   90.00
_cell.angle_gamma   90.00
#
_symmetry.space_group_name_H-M   'P 1'
#
loop_
_entity.id
_entity.type
_entity.pdbx_description
1 polymer ?
#
loop_
_entity_poly.entity_id
_entity_poly.type
_entity_poly.pdbx_seq_one_letter_code
_entity_poly.pdbx_strand_id
1 'polypeptide(L)'
;MNRESFAAGERLVSPAYVRQGCEARHSHEHLIRLLLEKGKCPEDGWDESTLELFLHELAIMDSNNFLGNCGVGEREGRVASALVARRHYRLIHGIGRSGDISAVQPKAAGSSLLNKITNSLVLDIIKLAGFEPVVIENVLEGDELRTDLKAVEAKVQELGPDNVLCIHSTTSCFAPRVPDRLEELAVICANYGIPHIVNNAYGVQSSKCMHLIQQEMFSYLSSELKKLSEAYSERLLWTPHNPISLAVTLKTLDEHQDKAVTQLGSMLFTRQVSGARVVPLGSVQTVSGYTFRGFMSHTNSYPCAYLNAAAALGMKMQDVDLFIKRLDKCLKTTRKEGNKDSDVSAVDNYDKTKDADTEEMALKLDHVHLDTYQDTSS
;
A
#
# COMPACT_ATOMS: atom_id res chain seq x y z
N MET A 1 -29.69 19.40 21.54
CA MET A 1 -30.73 20.13 22.32
C MET A 1 -31.17 21.32 21.51
N ASN A 2 -32.48 21.52 21.33
CA ASN A 2 -33.05 22.66 20.61
C ASN A 2 -33.50 23.77 21.59
N ARG A 3 -33.97 24.90 21.08
CA ARG A 3 -34.41 26.05 21.89
C ARG A 3 -35.45 25.69 22.95
N GLU A 4 -36.41 24.83 22.59
CA GLU A 4 -37.45 24.35 23.51
C GLU A 4 -36.87 23.47 24.63
N SER A 5 -35.86 22.65 24.31
CA SER A 5 -35.14 21.84 25.30
C SER A 5 -34.42 22.71 26.32
N PHE A 6 -33.75 23.78 25.88
CA PHE A 6 -33.12 24.74 26.78
C PHE A 6 -34.15 25.46 27.65
N ALA A 7 -35.25 25.94 27.08
CA ALA A 7 -36.33 26.57 27.84
C ALA A 7 -36.94 25.62 28.89
N ALA A 8 -37.06 24.33 28.57
CA ALA A 8 -37.48 23.33 29.54
C ALA A 8 -36.45 23.13 30.66
N GLY A 9 -35.15 23.20 30.34
CA GLY A 9 -34.05 23.10 31.30
C GLY A 9 -33.99 24.27 32.29
N GLU A 10 -34.37 25.48 31.88
CA GLU A 10 -34.47 26.65 32.77
C GLU A 10 -35.48 26.46 33.92
N ARG A 11 -36.39 25.48 33.81
CA ARG A 11 -37.31 25.10 34.90
C ARG A 11 -36.66 24.20 35.96
N LEU A 12 -35.51 23.61 35.66
CA LEU A 12 -34.82 22.63 36.51
C LEU A 12 -33.54 23.19 37.13
N VAL A 13 -32.85 24.09 36.42
CA VAL A 13 -31.59 24.73 36.83
C VAL A 13 -31.65 26.22 36.53
N SER A 14 -30.79 27.01 37.18
CA SER A 14 -30.78 28.48 37.04
C SER A 14 -30.78 28.90 35.56
N PRO A 15 -31.72 29.77 35.13
CA PRO A 15 -31.79 30.24 33.75
C PRO A 15 -30.48 30.86 33.25
N ALA A 16 -29.73 31.54 34.13
CA ALA A 16 -28.44 32.12 33.77
C ALA A 16 -27.42 31.07 33.30
N TYR A 17 -27.34 29.92 33.99
CA TYR A 17 -26.41 28.85 33.63
C TYR A 17 -26.86 28.07 32.38
N VAL A 18 -28.17 27.89 32.20
CA VAL A 18 -28.70 27.25 30.99
C VAL A 18 -28.46 28.12 29.76
N ARG A 19 -28.61 29.45 29.88
CA ARG A 19 -28.29 30.40 28.81
C ARG A 19 -26.82 30.33 28.41
N GLN A 20 -25.90 30.30 29.38
CA GLN A 20 -24.48 30.12 29.09
C GLN A 20 -24.19 28.82 28.32
N GLY A 21 -24.85 27.71 28.69
CA GLY A 21 -24.74 26.45 27.95
C GLY A 21 -25.31 26.52 26.53
N CYS A 22 -26.41 27.27 26.33
CA CYS A 22 -26.98 27.53 25.01
C CYS A 22 -26.03 28.34 24.13
N GLU A 23 -25.42 29.40 24.68
CA GLU A 23 -24.41 30.21 23.99
C GLU A 23 -23.20 29.37 23.57
N ALA A 24 -22.73 28.46 24.43
CA ALA A 24 -21.66 27.53 24.06
C ALA A 24 -22.04 26.63 22.88
N ARG A 25 -23.29 26.13 22.83
CA ARG A 25 -23.79 25.35 21.69
C ARG A 25 -23.82 26.16 20.39
N HIS A 26 -24.20 27.43 20.44
CA HIS A 26 -24.22 28.30 19.26
C HIS A 26 -22.84 28.45 18.61
N SER A 27 -21.74 28.37 19.37
CA SER A 27 -20.39 28.39 18.82
C SER A 27 -20.13 27.20 17.89
N HIS A 28 -20.54 26.00 18.29
CA HIS A 28 -20.44 24.80 17.44
C HIS A 28 -21.36 24.92 16.21
N GLU A 29 -22.59 25.38 16.40
CA GLU A 29 -23.56 25.57 15.31
C GLU A 29 -23.07 26.60 14.29
N HIS A 30 -22.36 27.64 14.72
CA HIS A 30 -21.75 28.63 13.83
C HIS A 30 -20.72 27.99 12.90
N LEU A 31 -19.81 27.16 13.44
CA LEU A 31 -18.80 26.45 12.65
C LEU A 31 -19.45 25.50 11.64
N ILE A 32 -20.43 24.71 12.07
CA ILE A 32 -21.16 23.78 11.21
C ILE A 32 -21.89 24.53 10.10
N ARG A 33 -22.58 25.62 10.43
CA ARG A 33 -23.28 26.45 9.45
C ARG A 33 -22.32 27.02 8.41
N LEU A 34 -21.16 27.51 8.84
CA LEU A 34 -20.15 28.06 7.94
C LEU A 34 -19.65 27.01 6.92
N LEU A 35 -19.40 25.78 7.39
CA LEU A 35 -19.04 24.65 6.53
C LEU A 35 -20.14 24.37 5.49
N LEU A 36 -21.40 24.31 5.91
CA LEU A 36 -22.53 24.00 5.04
C LEU A 36 -22.81 25.11 4.01
N GLU A 37 -22.66 26.37 4.41
CA GLU A 37 -22.89 27.54 3.54
C GLU A 37 -21.78 27.71 2.50
N LYS A 38 -20.51 27.49 2.89
CA LYS A 38 -19.36 27.76 2.02
C LYS A 38 -18.82 26.53 1.30
N GLY A 39 -18.98 25.34 1.88
CA GLY A 39 -18.41 24.10 1.36
C GLY A 39 -16.87 24.09 1.34
N LYS A 40 -16.23 24.84 2.24
CA LYS A 40 -14.77 25.01 2.28
C LYS A 40 -14.16 24.46 3.56
N CYS A 41 -12.88 24.11 3.50
CA CYS A 41 -12.15 23.71 4.69
C CYS A 41 -12.09 24.86 5.69
N PRO A 42 -12.28 24.60 7.00
CA PRO A 42 -12.03 25.62 8.00
C PRO A 42 -10.53 25.97 8.03
N GLU A 43 -10.21 27.24 8.29
CA GLU A 43 -8.81 27.70 8.39
C GLU A 43 -8.09 26.99 9.55
N ASP A 44 -8.77 26.89 10.69
CA ASP A 44 -8.35 26.13 11.86
C ASP A 44 -9.12 24.82 11.98
N GLY A 45 -8.44 23.74 12.38
CA GLY A 45 -9.07 22.44 12.61
C GLY A 45 -10.15 22.50 13.70
N TRP A 46 -11.27 21.83 13.47
CA TRP A 46 -12.30 21.67 14.50
C TRP A 46 -11.80 20.80 15.65
N ASP A 47 -12.31 21.07 16.85
CA ASP A 47 -12.17 20.16 17.97
C ASP A 47 -13.03 18.89 17.77
N GLU A 48 -12.65 17.81 18.45
CA GLU A 48 -13.38 16.54 18.36
C GLU A 48 -14.86 16.70 18.77
N SER A 49 -15.15 17.59 19.71
CA SER A 49 -16.53 17.82 20.18
C SER A 49 -17.44 18.41 19.08
N THR A 50 -16.94 19.37 18.28
CA THR A 50 -17.69 19.88 17.12
C THR A 50 -17.80 18.83 16.03
N LEU A 51 -16.72 18.09 15.75
CA LEU A 51 -16.71 17.05 14.72
C LEU A 51 -17.71 15.94 15.02
N GLU A 52 -17.68 15.38 16.23
CA GLU A 52 -18.61 14.33 16.63
C GLU A 52 -20.05 14.83 16.72
N LEU A 53 -20.28 16.07 17.18
CA LEU A 53 -21.60 16.69 17.15
C LEU A 53 -22.13 16.75 15.72
N PHE A 54 -21.32 17.24 14.78
CA PHE A 54 -21.69 17.31 13.36
C PHE A 54 -22.01 15.93 12.78
N LEU A 55 -21.16 14.92 13.02
CA LEU A 55 -21.38 13.56 12.53
C LEU A 55 -22.65 12.92 13.13
N HIS A 56 -22.95 13.17 14.41
CA HIS A 56 -24.19 12.71 15.01
C HIS A 56 -25.43 13.39 14.43
N GLU A 57 -25.38 14.72 14.20
CA GLU A 57 -26.49 15.46 13.57
C GLU A 57 -26.74 14.95 12.13
N LEU A 58 -25.68 14.61 11.37
CA LEU A 58 -25.85 13.95 10.06
C LEU A 58 -26.45 12.56 10.18
N ALA A 59 -25.95 11.73 11.11
CA ALA A 59 -26.38 10.34 11.22
C ALA A 59 -27.89 10.22 11.55
N ILE A 60 -28.42 11.09 12.40
CA ILE A 60 -29.86 11.07 12.74
C ILE A 60 -30.77 11.49 11.59
N MET A 61 -30.22 12.06 10.51
CA MET A 61 -30.98 12.40 9.29
C MET A 61 -31.18 11.19 8.36
N ASP A 62 -30.50 10.07 8.57
CA ASP A 62 -30.68 8.85 7.79
C ASP A 62 -31.84 8.01 8.33
N SER A 63 -32.66 7.46 7.43
CA SER A 63 -33.93 6.81 7.80
C SER A 63 -33.76 5.58 8.70
N ASN A 64 -32.64 4.87 8.60
CA ASN A 64 -32.32 3.76 9.49
C ASN A 64 -32.15 4.16 10.97
N ASN A 65 -32.01 5.47 11.26
CA ASN A 65 -31.85 6.00 12.61
C ASN A 65 -33.10 6.73 13.14
N PHE A 66 -34.18 6.84 12.34
CA PHE A 66 -35.42 7.48 12.81
C PHE A 66 -36.10 6.63 13.90
N LEU A 67 -36.53 7.28 14.99
CA LEU A 67 -37.11 6.60 16.17
C LEU A 67 -38.39 5.81 15.86
N GLY A 68 -39.18 6.27 14.88
CA GLY A 68 -40.45 5.64 14.47
C GLY A 68 -40.38 4.88 13.15
N ASN A 69 -39.18 4.51 12.67
CA ASN A 69 -39.05 3.85 11.37
C ASN A 69 -39.59 2.41 11.39
N CYS A 70 -40.32 2.03 10.35
CA CYS A 70 -40.63 0.62 10.06
C CYS A 70 -40.15 0.27 8.64
N GLY A 71 -39.08 -0.53 8.58
CA GLY A 71 -38.50 -0.95 7.31
C GLY A 71 -39.07 -2.28 6.82
N VAL A 72 -39.73 -2.30 5.67
CA VAL A 72 -40.25 -3.52 5.01
C VAL A 72 -39.45 -3.93 3.77
N GLY A 73 -38.41 -3.17 3.41
CA GLY A 73 -37.52 -3.48 2.30
C GLY A 73 -36.40 -4.48 2.65
N GLU A 74 -35.68 -4.87 1.61
CA GLU A 74 -34.49 -5.72 1.67
C GLU A 74 -33.24 -4.94 2.09
N ARG A 75 -33.18 -3.62 1.80
CA ARG A 75 -32.04 -2.74 2.11
C ARG A 75 -32.45 -1.59 3.04
N GLU A 76 -32.66 -1.94 4.30
CA GLU A 76 -33.17 -1.02 5.35
C GLU A 76 -32.09 -0.53 6.32
N GLY A 77 -30.80 -0.74 6.01
CA GLY A 77 -29.70 -0.28 6.86
C GLY A 77 -29.66 -0.94 8.24
N ARG A 78 -30.23 -2.14 8.40
CA ARG A 78 -30.21 -2.90 9.66
C ARG A 78 -28.77 -3.35 9.97
N VAL A 79 -28.31 -3.11 11.20
CA VAL A 79 -26.95 -3.49 11.63
C VAL A 79 -27.04 -4.53 12.75
N ALA A 80 -26.38 -5.67 12.56
CA ALA A 80 -26.37 -6.76 13.53
C ALA A 80 -25.45 -6.49 14.74
N SER A 81 -24.29 -5.86 14.53
CA SER A 81 -23.29 -5.60 15.57
C SER A 81 -23.25 -4.13 15.98
N ALA A 82 -23.40 -3.87 17.28
CA ALA A 82 -23.30 -2.52 17.84
C ALA A 82 -21.90 -1.90 17.62
N LEU A 83 -20.83 -2.72 17.61
CA LEU A 83 -19.48 -2.25 17.32
C LEU A 83 -19.38 -1.72 15.88
N VAL A 84 -20.02 -2.40 14.93
CA VAL A 84 -20.07 -1.98 13.52
C VAL A 84 -20.87 -0.68 13.38
N ALA A 85 -22.02 -0.57 14.05
CA ALA A 85 -22.81 0.66 14.01
C ALA A 85 -22.05 1.87 14.60
N ARG A 86 -21.39 1.68 15.76
CA ARG A 86 -20.66 2.75 16.45
C ARG A 86 -19.45 3.24 15.68
N ARG A 87 -18.60 2.34 15.17
CA ARG A 87 -17.39 2.72 14.43
C ARG A 87 -17.67 3.46 13.12
N HIS A 88 -18.90 3.36 12.61
CA HIS A 88 -19.38 4.02 11.40
C HIS A 88 -20.31 5.20 11.70
N TYR A 89 -20.35 5.69 12.95
CA TYR A 89 -21.23 6.78 13.37
C TYR A 89 -22.71 6.57 13.02
N ARG A 90 -23.15 5.31 12.84
CA ARG A 90 -24.50 4.91 12.40
C ARG A 90 -24.89 5.36 10.99
N LEU A 91 -23.93 5.70 10.13
CA LEU A 91 -24.12 6.00 8.71
C LEU A 91 -24.02 4.69 7.90
N ILE A 92 -25.16 4.08 7.55
CA ILE A 92 -25.20 2.68 7.07
C ILE A 92 -25.59 2.55 5.60
N HIS A 93 -26.37 3.48 5.07
CA HIS A 93 -26.94 3.37 3.72
C HIS A 93 -25.91 3.55 2.60
N GLY A 94 -24.71 4.03 2.91
CA GLY A 94 -23.70 4.41 1.92
C GLY A 94 -24.08 5.70 1.20
N ILE A 95 -23.48 5.93 0.04
CA ILE A 95 -23.65 7.14 -0.76
C ILE A 95 -24.36 6.82 -2.08
N GLY A 96 -25.13 7.79 -2.59
CA GLY A 96 -25.77 7.68 -3.88
C GLY A 96 -26.96 6.74 -3.96
N ARG A 97 -27.37 6.46 -5.19
CA ARG A 97 -28.48 5.58 -5.57
C ARG A 97 -27.97 4.51 -6.53
N SER A 98 -28.77 3.46 -6.74
CA SER A 98 -28.38 2.30 -7.56
C SER A 98 -27.91 2.63 -8.99
N GLY A 99 -28.29 3.79 -9.54
CA GLY A 99 -27.85 4.24 -10.87
C GLY A 99 -27.06 5.56 -10.88
N ASP A 100 -26.80 6.19 -9.72
CA ASP A 100 -26.08 7.47 -9.65
C ASP A 100 -25.50 7.71 -8.25
N ILE A 101 -24.17 7.70 -8.12
CA ILE A 101 -23.45 7.95 -6.85
C ILE A 101 -23.62 9.38 -6.33
N SER A 102 -23.78 10.34 -7.25
CA SER A 102 -23.84 11.76 -6.94
C SER A 102 -25.25 12.21 -6.54
N ALA A 103 -26.25 11.39 -6.88
CA ALA A 103 -27.63 11.61 -6.52
C ALA A 103 -27.82 11.57 -5.00
N VAL A 104 -28.71 12.44 -4.52
CA VAL A 104 -29.17 12.41 -3.14
C VAL A 104 -29.99 11.13 -2.92
N GLN A 105 -29.62 10.35 -1.91
CA GLN A 105 -30.31 9.15 -1.48
C GLN A 105 -31.50 9.52 -0.56
N PRO A 106 -32.76 9.33 -0.99
CA PRO A 106 -33.91 9.72 -0.17
C PRO A 106 -33.98 9.00 1.20
N LYS A 107 -33.47 7.77 1.30
CA LYS A 107 -33.38 7.02 2.56
C LYS A 107 -32.22 7.47 3.47
N ALA A 108 -31.31 8.31 2.97
CA ALA A 108 -30.05 8.64 3.63
C ALA A 108 -29.63 10.08 3.33
N ALA A 109 -30.43 11.04 3.81
CA ALA A 109 -30.18 12.46 3.60
C ALA A 109 -28.88 12.92 4.26
N GLY A 110 -28.56 12.39 5.44
CA GLY A 110 -27.32 12.66 6.17
C GLY A 110 -26.09 12.15 5.44
N SER A 111 -26.11 10.88 5.01
CA SER A 111 -25.02 10.30 4.21
C SER A 111 -24.83 11.01 2.86
N SER A 112 -25.92 11.48 2.24
CA SER A 112 -25.87 12.25 0.99
C SER A 112 -25.24 13.62 1.18
N LEU A 113 -25.58 14.30 2.29
CA LEU A 113 -25.00 15.58 2.65
C LEU A 113 -23.51 15.44 2.98
N LEU A 114 -23.13 14.41 3.75
CA LEU A 114 -21.74 14.07 4.05
C LEU A 114 -20.92 13.89 2.77
N ASN A 115 -21.44 13.17 1.78
CA ASN A 115 -20.79 12.96 0.50
C ASN A 115 -20.53 14.28 -0.24
N LYS A 116 -21.56 15.14 -0.34
CA LYS A 116 -21.45 16.44 -1.04
C LYS A 116 -20.43 17.36 -0.37
N ILE A 117 -20.44 17.44 0.96
CA ILE A 117 -19.48 18.25 1.71
C ILE A 117 -18.07 17.72 1.53
N THR A 118 -17.88 16.40 1.66
CA THR A 118 -16.57 15.76 1.47
C THR A 118 -16.00 16.10 0.09
N ASN A 119 -16.79 15.98 -0.97
CA ASN A 119 -16.34 16.34 -2.33
C ASN A 119 -16.00 17.83 -2.47
N SER A 120 -16.78 18.71 -1.84
CA SER A 120 -16.52 20.16 -1.82
C SER A 120 -15.22 20.50 -1.08
N LEU A 121 -14.97 19.86 0.06
CA LEU A 121 -13.74 20.03 0.85
C LEU A 121 -12.51 19.56 0.10
N VAL A 122 -12.57 18.38 -0.54
CA VAL A 122 -11.47 17.87 -1.35
C VAL A 122 -11.18 18.81 -2.52
N LEU A 123 -12.21 19.34 -3.18
CA LEU A 123 -12.03 20.32 -4.25
C LEU A 123 -11.39 21.62 -3.76
N ASP A 124 -11.77 22.10 -2.58
CA ASP A 124 -11.17 23.29 -1.96
C ASP A 124 -9.69 23.04 -1.62
N ILE A 125 -9.33 21.87 -1.11
CA ILE A 125 -7.93 21.48 -0.85
C ILE A 125 -7.10 21.41 -2.13
N ILE A 126 -7.65 20.87 -3.23
CA ILE A 126 -6.94 20.82 -4.52
C ILE A 126 -6.61 22.25 -4.97
N LYS A 127 -7.57 23.17 -4.87
CA LYS A 127 -7.38 24.59 -5.21
C LYS A 127 -6.40 25.29 -4.27
N LEU A 128 -6.49 25.05 -2.97
CA LEU A 128 -5.62 25.65 -1.96
C LEU A 128 -4.17 25.18 -2.11
N ALA A 129 -3.96 23.94 -2.54
CA ALA A 129 -2.65 23.42 -2.91
C ALA A 129 -2.08 24.03 -4.21
N GLY A 130 -2.81 24.96 -4.85
CA GLY A 130 -2.39 25.67 -6.06
C GLY A 130 -2.67 24.89 -7.34
N PHE A 131 -3.45 23.81 -7.28
CA PHE A 131 -3.71 22.96 -8.43
C PHE A 131 -5.12 23.20 -8.99
N GLU A 132 -5.21 23.17 -10.32
CA GLU A 132 -6.47 23.24 -11.05
C GLU A 132 -6.85 21.84 -11.54
N PRO A 133 -8.01 21.29 -11.15
CA PRO A 133 -8.47 20.02 -11.68
C PRO A 133 -8.80 20.14 -13.17
N VAL A 134 -8.10 19.36 -14.00
CA VAL A 134 -8.42 19.21 -15.42
C VAL A 134 -9.29 17.97 -15.58
N VAL A 135 -10.58 18.17 -15.82
CA VAL A 135 -11.54 17.07 -16.01
C VAL A 135 -11.43 16.55 -17.43
N ILE A 136 -11.18 15.25 -17.57
CA ILE A 136 -11.20 14.53 -18.85
C ILE A 136 -12.51 13.75 -18.94
N GLU A 137 -13.31 14.04 -19.96
CA GLU A 137 -14.54 13.31 -20.23
C GLU A 137 -14.25 11.86 -20.64
N ASN A 138 -15.14 10.95 -20.27
CA ASN A 138 -15.01 9.53 -20.64
C ASN A 138 -15.51 9.30 -22.07
N VAL A 139 -15.05 8.21 -22.70
CA VAL A 139 -15.60 7.72 -23.97
C VAL A 139 -16.64 6.63 -23.73
N LEU A 140 -17.73 6.67 -24.50
CA LEU A 140 -18.75 5.62 -24.51
C LEU A 140 -18.30 4.48 -25.44
N GLU A 141 -18.08 3.29 -24.89
CA GLU A 141 -17.73 2.07 -25.61
C GLU A 141 -18.79 0.99 -25.37
N GLY A 142 -19.71 0.82 -26.33
CA GLY A 142 -20.91 0.02 -26.11
C GLY A 142 -21.81 0.72 -25.08
N ASP A 143 -22.06 0.05 -23.95
CA ASP A 143 -22.81 0.62 -22.82
C ASP A 143 -21.89 1.20 -21.72
N GLU A 144 -20.57 1.02 -21.82
CA GLU A 144 -19.62 1.40 -20.76
C GLU A 144 -19.02 2.78 -20.99
N LEU A 145 -18.82 3.53 -19.90
CA LEU A 145 -17.99 4.74 -19.90
C LEU A 145 -16.56 4.37 -19.50
N ARG A 146 -15.60 4.59 -20.41
CA ARG A 146 -14.19 4.20 -20.27
C ARG A 146 -13.25 5.39 -20.40
N THR A 147 -12.02 5.23 -19.93
CA THR A 147 -10.98 6.26 -20.00
C THR A 147 -10.68 6.66 -21.44
N ASP A 148 -10.75 7.96 -21.73
CA ASP A 148 -10.27 8.52 -23.00
C ASP A 148 -8.77 8.77 -22.95
N LEU A 149 -7.99 7.75 -23.31
CA LEU A 149 -6.52 7.83 -23.33
C LEU A 149 -6.00 8.92 -24.27
N LYS A 150 -6.72 9.19 -25.38
CA LYS A 150 -6.31 10.22 -26.35
C LYS A 150 -6.50 11.62 -25.77
N ALA A 151 -7.62 11.86 -25.09
CA ALA A 151 -7.87 13.14 -24.43
C ALA A 151 -6.89 13.38 -23.27
N VAL A 152 -6.56 12.34 -22.50
CA VAL A 152 -5.53 12.43 -21.44
C VAL A 152 -4.19 12.84 -22.04
N GLU A 153 -3.69 12.11 -23.05
CA GLU A 153 -2.38 12.40 -23.65
C GLU A 153 -2.36 13.77 -24.35
N ALA A 154 -3.43 14.13 -25.06
CA ALA A 154 -3.56 15.45 -25.67
C ALA A 154 -3.51 16.57 -24.64
N LYS A 155 -4.14 16.40 -23.46
CA LYS A 155 -4.09 17.41 -22.40
C LYS A 155 -2.74 17.49 -21.71
N VAL A 156 -2.04 16.37 -21.52
CA VAL A 156 -0.65 16.38 -21.05
C VAL A 156 0.25 17.15 -22.01
N GLN A 157 0.09 16.96 -23.32
CA GLN A 157 0.86 17.67 -24.34
C GLN A 157 0.51 19.16 -24.41
N GLU A 158 -0.77 19.51 -24.31
CA GLU A 158 -1.25 20.90 -24.32
C GLU A 158 -0.72 21.70 -23.13
N LEU A 159 -0.77 21.13 -21.93
CA LEU A 159 -0.34 21.79 -20.70
C LEU A 159 1.17 21.74 -20.50
N GLY A 160 1.84 20.75 -21.11
CA GLY A 160 3.23 20.42 -20.85
C GLY A 160 3.38 19.55 -19.60
N PRO A 161 4.14 18.44 -19.64
CA PRO A 161 4.28 17.50 -18.52
C PRO A 161 4.73 18.16 -17.20
N ASP A 162 5.63 19.14 -17.27
CA ASP A 162 6.15 19.85 -16.09
C ASP A 162 5.08 20.65 -15.33
N ASN A 163 3.95 20.96 -15.98
CA ASN A 163 2.82 21.68 -15.38
C ASN A 163 1.72 20.73 -14.87
N VAL A 164 1.90 19.41 -15.01
CA VAL A 164 0.94 18.41 -14.55
C VAL A 164 1.46 17.78 -13.26
N LEU A 165 0.80 18.08 -12.14
CA LEU A 165 1.19 17.49 -10.84
C LEU A 165 1.12 15.96 -10.84
N CYS A 166 0.00 15.42 -11.32
CA CYS A 166 -0.23 13.99 -11.42
C CYS A 166 -1.40 13.69 -12.35
N ILE A 167 -1.48 12.46 -12.83
CA ILE A 167 -2.73 11.87 -13.33
C ILE A 167 -3.42 11.19 -12.16
N HIS A 168 -4.70 11.51 -11.95
CA HIS A 168 -5.52 10.96 -10.86
C HIS A 168 -6.62 10.06 -11.42
N SER A 169 -6.36 8.75 -11.49
CA SER A 169 -7.31 7.76 -12.02
C SER A 169 -8.18 7.15 -10.92
N THR A 170 -9.23 6.41 -11.29
CA THR A 170 -10.17 5.76 -10.37
C THR A 170 -10.49 4.34 -10.83
N THR A 171 -10.27 3.36 -9.94
CA THR A 171 -10.66 1.95 -10.19
C THR A 171 -12.11 1.71 -9.80
N SER A 172 -12.42 1.84 -8.52
CA SER A 172 -13.73 1.52 -7.99
C SER A 172 -14.69 2.66 -8.27
N CYS A 173 -15.60 2.45 -9.22
CA CYS A 173 -16.64 3.39 -9.62
C CYS A 173 -17.98 2.68 -9.83
N PHE A 174 -19.02 3.44 -10.17
CA PHE A 174 -20.36 2.92 -10.44
C PHE A 174 -20.54 2.72 -11.94
N ALA A 175 -21.14 1.61 -12.33
CA ALA A 175 -21.60 1.40 -13.70
C ALA A 175 -22.57 2.54 -14.12
N PRO A 176 -22.60 2.96 -15.40
CA PRO A 176 -21.92 2.34 -16.54
C PRO A 176 -20.42 2.65 -16.64
N ARG A 177 -19.85 3.47 -15.74
CA ARG A 177 -18.40 3.66 -15.69
C ARG A 177 -17.71 2.40 -15.16
N VAL A 178 -16.59 2.04 -15.79
CA VAL A 178 -15.73 0.94 -15.38
C VAL A 178 -14.39 1.46 -14.83
N PRO A 179 -13.58 0.61 -14.16
CA PRO A 179 -12.24 1.00 -13.74
C PRO A 179 -11.44 1.62 -14.89
N ASP A 180 -10.68 2.67 -14.57
CA ASP A 180 -9.82 3.29 -15.56
C ASP A 180 -8.80 2.29 -16.15
N ARG A 181 -8.36 2.59 -17.37
CA ARG A 181 -7.30 1.88 -18.10
C ARG A 181 -5.93 2.11 -17.45
N LEU A 182 -5.71 1.49 -16.29
CA LEU A 182 -4.54 1.75 -15.45
C LEU A 182 -3.21 1.41 -16.13
N GLU A 183 -3.14 0.29 -16.86
CA GLU A 183 -1.90 -0.11 -17.54
C GLU A 183 -1.46 0.96 -18.56
N GLU A 184 -2.39 1.42 -19.37
CA GLU A 184 -2.14 2.43 -20.41
C GLU A 184 -1.85 3.81 -19.81
N LEU A 185 -2.59 4.20 -18.76
CA LEU A 185 -2.31 5.45 -18.02
C LEU A 185 -0.94 5.42 -17.34
N ALA A 186 -0.53 4.28 -16.78
CA ALA A 186 0.78 4.13 -16.15
C ALA A 186 1.91 4.26 -17.19
N VAL A 187 1.71 3.72 -18.40
CA VAL A 187 2.66 3.92 -19.52
C VAL A 187 2.76 5.39 -19.91
N ILE A 188 1.63 6.12 -20.02
CA ILE A 188 1.64 7.56 -20.28
C ILE A 188 2.41 8.30 -19.18
N CYS A 189 2.08 8.04 -17.90
CA CYS A 189 2.75 8.63 -16.75
C CYS A 189 4.27 8.39 -16.78
N ALA A 190 4.70 7.15 -17.04
CA ALA A 190 6.10 6.79 -17.13
C ALA A 190 6.82 7.48 -18.31
N ASN A 191 6.17 7.58 -19.47
CA ASN A 191 6.75 8.21 -20.66
C ASN A 191 6.96 9.72 -20.49
N TYR A 192 6.01 10.40 -19.86
CA TYR A 192 6.06 11.86 -19.64
C TYR A 192 6.68 12.25 -18.29
N GLY A 193 7.07 11.30 -17.45
CA GLY A 193 7.64 11.57 -16.12
C GLY A 193 6.65 12.16 -15.12
N ILE A 194 5.35 11.90 -15.30
CA ILE A 194 4.26 12.45 -14.47
C ILE A 194 3.89 11.43 -13.38
N PRO A 195 3.74 11.84 -12.10
CA PRO A 195 3.23 10.97 -11.05
C PRO A 195 1.82 10.43 -11.34
N HIS A 196 1.56 9.17 -11.00
CA HIS A 196 0.24 8.55 -11.12
C HIS A 196 -0.34 8.26 -9.72
N ILE A 197 -1.53 8.80 -9.43
CA ILE A 197 -2.27 8.52 -8.20
C ILE A 197 -3.57 7.78 -8.57
N VAL A 198 -3.80 6.63 -7.95
CA VAL A 198 -4.99 5.81 -8.19
C VAL A 198 -5.96 5.90 -7.02
N ASN A 199 -7.14 6.47 -7.25
CA ASN A 199 -8.28 6.40 -6.34
C ASN A 199 -8.89 4.98 -6.35
N ASN A 200 -8.54 4.21 -5.33
CA ASN A 200 -9.02 2.85 -5.11
C ASN A 200 -9.99 2.74 -3.92
N ALA A 201 -10.84 3.77 -3.71
CA ALA A 201 -11.69 3.97 -2.53
C ALA A 201 -12.33 2.69 -1.95
N TYR A 202 -13.00 1.89 -2.79
CA TYR A 202 -13.65 0.65 -2.37
C TYR A 202 -13.25 -0.55 -3.25
N GLY A 203 -12.12 -0.44 -3.95
CA GLY A 203 -11.64 -1.49 -4.87
C GLY A 203 -10.86 -2.61 -4.18
N VAL A 204 -10.48 -2.47 -2.91
CA VAL A 204 -9.78 -3.51 -2.12
C VAL A 204 -10.58 -4.82 -2.06
N GLN A 205 -11.91 -4.73 -2.01
CA GLN A 205 -12.79 -5.91 -2.01
C GLN A 205 -12.89 -6.62 -3.36
N SER A 206 -12.41 -5.99 -4.45
CA SER A 206 -12.49 -6.49 -5.81
C SER A 206 -11.12 -7.00 -6.26
N SER A 207 -10.98 -8.31 -6.42
CA SER A 207 -9.76 -8.93 -6.94
C SER A 207 -9.35 -8.38 -8.30
N LYS A 208 -10.32 -8.00 -9.16
CA LYS A 208 -10.05 -7.38 -10.46
C LYS A 208 -9.42 -5.99 -10.33
N CYS A 209 -9.98 -5.13 -9.47
CA CYS A 209 -9.42 -3.79 -9.25
C CYS A 209 -8.01 -3.86 -8.65
N MET A 210 -7.81 -4.79 -7.71
CA MET A 210 -6.51 -4.99 -7.11
C MET A 210 -5.49 -5.63 -8.06
N HIS A 211 -5.94 -6.48 -9.00
CA HIS A 211 -5.09 -7.03 -10.05
C HIS A 211 -4.60 -5.94 -11.01
N LEU A 212 -5.46 -5.00 -11.42
CA LEU A 212 -5.06 -3.87 -12.26
C LEU A 212 -3.94 -3.03 -11.62
N ILE A 213 -4.09 -2.72 -10.32
CA ILE A 213 -3.05 -1.99 -9.56
C ILE A 213 -1.77 -2.84 -9.41
N GLN A 214 -1.91 -4.15 -9.21
CA GLN A 214 -0.76 -5.05 -9.12
C GLN A 214 0.01 -5.14 -10.43
N GLN A 215 -0.68 -5.21 -11.58
CA GLN A 215 -0.06 -5.28 -12.91
C GLN A 215 0.76 -4.02 -13.22
N GLU A 216 0.26 -2.85 -12.80
CA GLU A 216 1.00 -1.58 -12.85
C GLU A 216 2.32 -1.67 -12.06
N MET A 217 2.24 -2.09 -10.80
CA MET A 217 3.42 -2.25 -9.93
C MET A 217 4.39 -3.32 -10.43
N PHE A 218 3.89 -4.40 -11.02
CA PHE A 218 4.69 -5.45 -11.65
C PHE A 218 5.50 -4.90 -12.83
N SER A 219 4.87 -4.09 -13.69
CA SER A 219 5.52 -3.46 -14.82
C SER A 219 6.59 -2.46 -14.38
N TYR A 220 6.30 -1.65 -13.36
CA TYR A 220 7.26 -0.72 -12.76
C TYR A 220 8.48 -1.45 -12.16
N LEU A 221 8.25 -2.46 -11.31
CA LEU A 221 9.31 -3.27 -10.71
C LEU A 221 10.16 -3.98 -11.78
N SER A 222 9.53 -4.52 -12.84
CA SER A 222 10.21 -5.19 -13.95
C SER A 222 11.15 -4.23 -14.69
N SER A 223 10.66 -3.02 -15.00
CA SER A 223 11.45 -1.97 -15.67
C SER A 223 12.68 -1.57 -14.83
N GLU A 224 12.48 -1.29 -13.55
CA GLU A 224 13.57 -0.86 -12.66
C GLU A 224 14.58 -1.98 -12.38
N LEU A 225 14.12 -3.23 -12.18
CA LEU A 225 15.02 -4.38 -12.05
C LEU A 225 15.82 -4.63 -13.31
N LYS A 226 15.21 -4.47 -14.50
CA LYS A 226 15.92 -4.62 -15.77
C LYS A 226 17.06 -3.60 -15.88
N LYS A 227 16.76 -2.30 -15.66
CA LYS A 227 17.76 -1.22 -15.67
C LYS A 227 18.89 -1.49 -14.68
N LEU A 228 18.57 -1.89 -13.45
CA LEU A 228 19.58 -2.21 -12.45
C LEU A 228 20.41 -3.42 -12.88
N SER A 229 19.77 -4.50 -13.35
CA SER A 229 20.49 -5.72 -13.74
C SER A 229 21.52 -5.47 -14.84
N GLU A 230 21.17 -4.68 -15.86
CA GLU A 230 22.07 -4.31 -16.96
C GLU A 230 23.31 -3.55 -16.47
N ALA A 231 23.15 -2.66 -15.46
CA ALA A 231 24.27 -1.93 -14.85
C ALA A 231 25.27 -2.83 -14.11
N TYR A 232 24.85 -4.04 -13.73
CA TYR A 232 25.68 -5.05 -13.06
C TYR A 232 26.03 -6.23 -13.96
N SER A 233 25.92 -6.12 -15.28
CA SER A 233 26.18 -7.25 -16.20
C SER A 233 25.35 -8.50 -15.87
N GLU A 234 24.20 -8.30 -15.23
CA GLU A 234 23.18 -9.30 -14.98
C GLU A 234 22.01 -9.08 -15.94
N ARG A 235 21.01 -9.96 -15.86
CA ARG A 235 19.78 -9.77 -16.62
C ARG A 235 18.56 -10.18 -15.81
N LEU A 236 17.44 -9.56 -16.13
CA LEU A 236 16.12 -10.09 -15.77
C LEU A 236 15.90 -11.43 -16.49
N LEU A 237 15.51 -12.46 -15.74
CA LEU A 237 15.12 -13.76 -16.30
C LEU A 237 13.83 -13.60 -17.10
N TRP A 238 13.76 -14.23 -18.27
CA TRP A 238 12.59 -14.16 -19.13
C TRP A 238 11.53 -15.15 -18.65
N THR A 239 10.59 -14.67 -17.84
CA THR A 239 9.51 -15.48 -17.23
C THR A 239 8.13 -14.87 -17.49
N PRO A 240 7.69 -14.74 -18.77
CA PRO A 240 6.48 -14.00 -19.14
C PRO A 240 5.18 -14.60 -18.60
N HIS A 241 5.19 -15.90 -18.24
CA HIS A 241 4.03 -16.59 -17.68
C HIS A 241 3.90 -16.43 -16.16
N ASN A 242 4.82 -15.72 -15.50
CA ASN A 242 4.72 -15.44 -14.07
C ASN A 242 4.24 -13.98 -13.85
N PRO A 243 2.98 -13.75 -13.46
CA PRO A 243 2.40 -12.41 -13.37
C PRO A 243 2.69 -11.69 -12.04
N ILE A 244 3.51 -12.28 -11.15
CA ILE A 244 3.72 -11.77 -9.79
C ILE A 244 5.20 -11.66 -9.45
N SER A 245 5.96 -12.73 -9.72
CA SER A 245 7.35 -12.86 -9.31
C SER A 245 8.30 -12.70 -10.48
N LEU A 246 9.36 -11.94 -10.24
CA LEU A 246 10.47 -11.68 -11.14
C LEU A 246 11.74 -12.28 -10.55
N ALA A 247 12.74 -12.49 -11.39
CA ALA A 247 14.03 -12.97 -10.97
C ALA A 247 15.17 -12.31 -11.77
N VAL A 248 16.21 -11.87 -11.08
CA VAL A 248 17.42 -11.31 -11.69
C VAL A 248 18.56 -12.29 -11.50
N THR A 249 19.36 -12.52 -12.53
CA THR A 249 20.53 -13.39 -12.44
C THR A 249 21.56 -12.83 -11.45
N LEU A 250 22.34 -13.70 -10.82
CA LEU A 250 23.47 -13.33 -9.96
C LEU A 250 24.76 -14.01 -10.44
N LYS A 251 24.94 -14.17 -11.75
CA LYS A 251 26.05 -14.93 -12.35
C LYS A 251 27.42 -14.37 -11.96
N THR A 252 27.53 -13.05 -11.93
CA THR A 252 28.78 -12.36 -11.59
C THR A 252 29.20 -12.59 -10.14
N LEU A 253 28.26 -12.96 -9.26
CA LEU A 253 28.55 -13.33 -7.86
C LEU A 253 28.80 -14.84 -7.72
N ASP A 254 28.10 -15.63 -8.52
CA ASP A 254 28.19 -17.10 -8.58
C ASP A 254 29.58 -17.58 -9.06
N GLU A 255 30.18 -16.89 -10.03
CA GLU A 255 31.50 -17.22 -10.60
C GLU A 255 32.67 -17.07 -9.62
N HIS A 256 32.48 -16.35 -8.50
CA HIS A 256 33.59 -15.96 -7.61
C HIS A 256 33.51 -16.51 -6.19
N GLN A 257 32.36 -16.96 -5.66
CA GLN A 257 32.20 -17.67 -4.37
C GLN A 257 30.72 -17.88 -4.00
N ASP A 258 30.30 -19.12 -3.69
CA ASP A 258 28.94 -19.44 -3.18
C ASP A 258 28.53 -18.62 -1.92
N LYS A 259 29.52 -18.22 -1.10
CA LYS A 259 29.29 -17.42 0.10
C LYS A 259 28.80 -16.00 -0.21
N ALA A 260 29.22 -15.41 -1.34
CA ALA A 260 28.83 -14.05 -1.71
C ALA A 260 27.33 -13.96 -2.04
N VAL A 261 26.79 -14.99 -2.69
CA VAL A 261 25.36 -15.09 -3.04
C VAL A 261 24.51 -15.17 -1.77
N THR A 262 24.86 -16.03 -0.83
CA THR A 262 24.11 -16.15 0.44
C THR A 262 24.24 -14.90 1.32
N GLN A 263 25.43 -14.27 1.36
CA GLN A 263 25.66 -13.01 2.08
C GLN A 263 24.79 -11.87 1.56
N LEU A 264 24.54 -11.79 0.24
CA LEU A 264 23.66 -10.78 -0.34
C LEU A 264 22.26 -10.81 0.30
N GLY A 265 21.72 -12.01 0.56
CA GLY A 265 20.43 -12.18 1.25
C GLY A 265 20.44 -11.54 2.64
N SER A 266 21.47 -11.80 3.45
CA SER A 266 21.63 -11.21 4.78
C SER A 266 21.85 -9.68 4.73
N MET A 267 22.57 -9.18 3.72
CA MET A 267 22.80 -7.75 3.52
C MET A 267 21.51 -6.99 3.18
N LEU A 268 20.63 -7.61 2.40
CA LEU A 268 19.31 -7.06 2.09
C LEU A 268 18.43 -7.04 3.34
N PHE A 269 18.38 -8.14 4.09
CA PHE A 269 17.59 -8.24 5.30
C PHE A 269 17.99 -7.21 6.36
N THR A 270 19.30 -7.06 6.63
CA THR A 270 19.83 -6.05 7.57
C THR A 270 19.55 -4.61 7.14
N ARG A 271 19.35 -4.37 5.84
CA ARG A 271 18.93 -3.08 5.29
C ARG A 271 17.41 -2.95 5.19
N GLN A 272 16.66 -3.76 5.93
CA GLN A 272 15.19 -3.74 5.99
C GLN A 272 14.52 -4.02 4.64
N VAL A 273 15.12 -4.87 3.81
CA VAL A 273 14.47 -5.45 2.63
C VAL A 273 13.93 -6.83 3.03
N SER A 274 12.61 -6.96 3.13
CA SER A 274 11.92 -8.23 3.35
C SER A 274 11.38 -8.80 2.03
N GLY A 275 11.13 -10.11 1.99
CA GLY A 275 10.53 -10.78 0.83
C GLY A 275 11.46 -11.00 -0.38
N ALA A 276 12.57 -10.28 -0.49
CA ALA A 276 13.62 -10.56 -1.47
C ALA A 276 14.30 -11.89 -1.11
N ARG A 277 14.33 -12.83 -2.06
CA ARG A 277 14.86 -14.18 -1.83
C ARG A 277 16.03 -14.45 -2.75
N VAL A 278 17.18 -14.73 -2.18
CA VAL A 278 18.36 -15.16 -2.94
C VAL A 278 18.40 -16.67 -3.00
N VAL A 279 18.62 -17.21 -4.20
CA VAL A 279 18.66 -18.65 -4.48
C VAL A 279 20.04 -19.02 -5.02
N PRO A 280 20.90 -19.64 -4.19
CA PRO A 280 22.22 -20.13 -4.63
C PRO A 280 22.10 -21.45 -5.41
N LEU A 281 23.16 -21.83 -6.11
CA LEU A 281 23.27 -23.13 -6.75
C LEU A 281 23.51 -24.24 -5.72
N GLY A 282 23.17 -25.47 -6.09
CA GLY A 282 23.60 -26.67 -5.36
C GLY A 282 23.05 -26.86 -3.94
N SER A 283 22.19 -25.96 -3.44
CA SER A 283 21.63 -26.05 -2.08
C SER A 283 20.97 -27.41 -1.84
N VAL A 284 21.39 -28.12 -0.79
CA VAL A 284 20.81 -29.42 -0.39
C VAL A 284 20.03 -29.24 0.90
N GLN A 285 18.76 -29.66 0.90
CA GLN A 285 17.91 -29.60 2.08
C GLN A 285 17.12 -30.90 2.23
N THR A 286 17.10 -31.45 3.45
CA THR A 286 16.22 -32.58 3.79
C THR A 286 14.97 -32.04 4.49
N VAL A 287 13.79 -32.41 3.99
CA VAL A 287 12.49 -32.08 4.58
C VAL A 287 11.69 -33.36 4.72
N SER A 288 11.31 -33.71 5.95
CA SER A 288 10.52 -34.91 6.27
C SER A 288 11.08 -36.21 5.67
N GLY A 289 12.42 -36.37 5.70
CA GLY A 289 13.12 -37.55 5.19
C GLY A 289 13.43 -37.53 3.69
N TYR A 290 12.95 -36.54 2.93
CA TYR A 290 13.26 -36.38 1.50
C TYR A 290 14.35 -35.35 1.29
N THR A 291 15.41 -35.72 0.56
CA THR A 291 16.54 -34.83 0.24
C THR A 291 16.33 -34.19 -1.12
N PHE A 292 16.18 -32.87 -1.12
CA PHE A 292 16.09 -32.04 -2.32
C PHE A 292 17.47 -31.48 -2.66
N ARG A 293 17.95 -31.72 -3.89
CA ARG A 293 19.11 -31.02 -4.45
C ARG A 293 18.61 -29.79 -5.21
N GLY A 294 19.35 -28.69 -5.17
CA GLY A 294 18.85 -27.41 -5.70
C GLY A 294 17.57 -26.98 -4.98
N PHE A 295 17.52 -27.14 -3.65
CA PHE A 295 16.42 -26.64 -2.85
C PHE A 295 16.25 -25.13 -3.10
N MET A 296 15.01 -24.65 -3.11
CA MET A 296 14.61 -23.30 -3.51
C MET A 296 14.69 -22.98 -5.02
N SER A 297 15.46 -23.70 -5.85
CA SER A 297 15.48 -23.47 -7.31
C SER A 297 14.43 -24.26 -8.08
N HIS A 298 13.67 -25.12 -7.41
CA HIS A 298 12.62 -25.98 -8.00
C HIS A 298 13.13 -26.96 -9.08
N THR A 299 14.45 -27.16 -9.13
CA THR A 299 15.13 -28.14 -9.98
C THR A 299 16.49 -28.45 -9.38
N ASN A 300 17.01 -29.66 -9.62
CA ASN A 300 18.28 -30.13 -9.09
C ASN A 300 19.49 -29.31 -9.58
N SER A 301 19.39 -28.71 -10.77
CA SER A 301 20.49 -27.99 -11.40
C SER A 301 19.95 -26.84 -12.25
N TYR A 302 19.66 -25.71 -11.60
CA TYR A 302 19.29 -24.48 -12.31
C TYR A 302 20.54 -23.81 -12.88
N PRO A 303 20.49 -23.11 -14.03
CA PRO A 303 21.72 -22.67 -14.71
C PRO A 303 22.55 -21.58 -14.03
N CYS A 304 22.03 -20.88 -13.02
CA CYS A 304 22.75 -19.84 -12.27
C CYS A 304 22.05 -19.51 -10.96
N ALA A 305 22.77 -18.92 -10.00
CA ALA A 305 22.14 -18.24 -8.88
C ALA A 305 21.24 -17.07 -9.35
N TYR A 306 20.21 -16.73 -8.56
CA TYR A 306 19.32 -15.61 -8.86
C TYR A 306 18.69 -14.99 -7.60
N LEU A 307 18.21 -13.75 -7.73
CA LEU A 307 17.43 -13.03 -6.73
C LEU A 307 15.99 -12.90 -7.20
N ASN A 308 15.04 -13.29 -6.35
CA ASN A 308 13.61 -13.03 -6.55
C ASN A 308 13.17 -11.73 -5.90
N ALA A 309 12.28 -11.03 -6.60
CA ALA A 309 11.43 -9.97 -6.07
C ALA A 309 10.03 -10.11 -6.69
N ALA A 310 8.99 -9.66 -5.99
CA ALA A 310 7.62 -9.84 -6.44
C ALA A 310 6.80 -8.56 -6.23
N ALA A 311 5.95 -8.25 -7.21
CA ALA A 311 4.93 -7.23 -7.06
C ALA A 311 3.66 -7.90 -6.55
N ALA A 312 3.56 -8.04 -5.23
CA ALA A 312 2.37 -8.54 -4.57
C ALA A 312 1.32 -7.43 -4.37
N LEU A 313 0.10 -7.82 -4.01
CA LEU A 313 -0.98 -6.91 -3.70
C LEU A 313 -0.57 -5.89 -2.63
N GLY A 314 -0.82 -4.60 -2.88
CA GLY A 314 -0.55 -3.53 -1.91
C GLY A 314 0.89 -3.01 -1.87
N MET A 315 1.76 -3.49 -2.75
CA MET A 315 3.08 -2.88 -2.97
C MET A 315 2.94 -1.44 -3.47
N LYS A 316 3.77 -0.53 -2.99
CA LYS A 316 3.80 0.89 -3.39
C LYS A 316 5.04 1.18 -4.24
N MET A 317 5.03 2.28 -5.00
CA MET A 317 6.21 2.78 -5.72
C MET A 317 7.43 2.95 -4.79
N GLN A 318 7.20 3.51 -3.61
CA GLN A 318 8.25 3.68 -2.59
C GLN A 318 8.93 2.35 -2.20
N ASP A 319 8.20 1.24 -2.18
CA ASP A 319 8.79 -0.07 -1.88
C ASP A 319 9.77 -0.49 -2.98
N VAL A 320 9.41 -0.25 -4.25
CA VAL A 320 10.28 -0.52 -5.40
C VAL A 320 11.51 0.38 -5.37
N ASP A 321 11.33 1.69 -5.23
CA ASP A 321 12.44 2.65 -5.24
C ASP A 321 13.46 2.37 -4.13
N LEU A 322 12.95 2.09 -2.93
CA LEU A 322 13.78 1.80 -1.77
C LEU A 322 14.47 0.44 -1.91
N PHE A 323 13.79 -0.56 -2.46
CA PHE A 323 14.37 -1.86 -2.78
C PHE A 323 15.52 -1.73 -3.79
N ILE A 324 15.30 -1.04 -4.92
CA ILE A 324 16.31 -0.83 -5.97
C ILE A 324 17.53 -0.09 -5.40
N LYS A 325 17.31 1.00 -4.65
CA LYS A 325 18.38 1.76 -3.99
C LYS A 325 19.19 0.92 -3.01
N ARG A 326 18.54 0.04 -2.25
CA ARG A 326 19.20 -0.83 -1.26
C ARG A 326 19.94 -1.98 -1.94
N LEU A 327 19.35 -2.58 -2.98
CA LEU A 327 19.97 -3.63 -3.79
C LEU A 327 21.22 -3.12 -4.49
N ASP A 328 21.16 -1.95 -5.13
CA ASP A 328 22.32 -1.27 -5.73
C ASP A 328 23.47 -1.11 -4.72
N LYS A 329 23.17 -0.62 -3.50
CA LYS A 329 24.18 -0.50 -2.43
C LYS A 329 24.77 -1.86 -2.02
N CYS A 330 23.95 -2.90 -1.92
CA CYS A 330 24.43 -4.24 -1.59
C CYS A 330 25.37 -4.77 -2.68
N LEU A 331 24.95 -4.72 -3.95
CA LEU A 331 25.75 -5.19 -5.08
C LEU A 331 27.08 -4.45 -5.21
N LYS A 332 27.11 -3.12 -5.01
CA LYS A 332 28.37 -2.34 -4.94
C LYS A 332 29.32 -2.82 -3.86
N THR A 333 28.76 -3.15 -2.69
CA THR A 333 29.55 -3.57 -1.53
C THR A 333 30.14 -4.96 -1.79
N THR A 334 29.33 -5.91 -2.26
CA THR A 334 29.78 -7.27 -2.57
C THR A 334 30.84 -7.29 -3.67
N ARG A 335 30.71 -6.45 -4.72
CA ARG A 335 31.76 -6.31 -5.75
C ARG A 335 33.07 -5.75 -5.21
N LYS A 336 33.02 -4.78 -4.29
CA LYS A 336 34.23 -4.21 -3.66
C LYS A 336 34.96 -5.21 -2.77
N GLU A 337 34.21 -6.06 -2.06
CA GLU A 337 34.78 -7.12 -1.21
C GLU A 337 35.43 -8.21 -2.08
N GLY A 338 34.77 -8.65 -3.16
CA GLY A 338 35.34 -9.62 -4.11
C GLY A 338 36.65 -9.15 -4.76
N ASN A 339 36.77 -7.87 -5.11
CA ASN A 339 38.02 -7.31 -5.66
C ASN A 339 39.15 -7.14 -4.64
N LYS A 340 38.84 -7.05 -3.33
CA LYS A 340 39.88 -6.94 -2.29
C LYS A 340 40.50 -8.30 -1.97
N ASP A 341 39.70 -9.36 -1.95
CA ASP A 341 40.21 -10.72 -1.71
C ASP A 341 41.05 -11.25 -2.90
N SER A 342 40.77 -10.79 -4.13
CA SER A 342 41.64 -11.09 -5.28
C SER A 342 43.03 -10.46 -5.18
N ASP A 343 43.17 -9.29 -4.54
CA ASP A 343 44.48 -8.62 -4.35
C ASP A 343 45.31 -9.26 -3.21
N VAL A 344 44.67 -9.83 -2.19
CA VAL A 344 45.37 -10.49 -1.07
C VAL A 344 45.88 -11.87 -1.46
N SER A 345 45.12 -12.62 -2.28
CA SER A 345 45.55 -13.94 -2.79
C SER A 345 46.76 -13.91 -3.73
N ALA A 346 47.17 -12.73 -4.23
CA ALA A 346 48.39 -12.56 -5.02
C ALA A 346 49.68 -12.44 -4.18
N VAL A 347 49.57 -12.19 -2.86
CA VAL A 347 50.72 -11.95 -1.98
C VAL A 347 51.15 -13.20 -1.21
N ASP A 348 50.26 -14.19 -1.02
CA ASP A 348 50.53 -15.38 -0.20
C ASP A 348 51.19 -16.56 -0.95
N ASN A 349 51.66 -16.36 -2.20
CA ASN A 349 52.32 -17.41 -2.99
C ASN A 349 53.86 -17.42 -2.88
N TYR A 350 54.43 -16.70 -1.91
CA TYR A 350 55.87 -16.67 -1.61
C TYR A 350 56.16 -17.01 -0.13
N ASP A 351 55.67 -18.15 0.37
CA ASP A 351 56.44 -18.90 1.37
C ASP A 351 55.93 -20.34 1.50
N LYS A 352 56.50 -21.23 0.68
CA LYS A 352 56.61 -22.65 1.00
C LYS A 352 58.07 -23.03 0.85
N THR A 353 58.76 -23.24 1.96
CA THR A 353 59.66 -24.40 2.16
C THR A 353 60.14 -24.43 3.61
N LYS A 354 60.16 -25.64 4.19
CA LYS A 354 60.65 -26.06 5.53
C LYS A 354 59.59 -25.97 6.64
N ASP A 355 59.22 -27.00 7.38
CA ASP A 355 59.82 -28.33 7.62
C ASP A 355 58.73 -29.37 7.90
N ALA A 356 59.07 -30.63 7.59
CA ALA A 356 58.35 -31.82 8.04
C ALA A 356 58.67 -32.09 9.52
N ASP A 357 57.68 -32.49 10.32
CA ASP A 357 57.73 -33.67 11.18
C ASP A 357 56.49 -33.81 12.08
N THR A 358 56.21 -35.06 12.45
CA THR A 358 55.35 -35.59 13.53
C THR A 358 53.83 -35.75 13.30
N GLU A 359 53.47 -36.96 12.84
CA GLU A 359 52.35 -37.74 13.38
C GLU A 359 52.61 -38.04 14.88
N GLU A 360 51.64 -37.80 15.79
CA GLU A 360 51.22 -38.77 16.82
C GLU A 360 50.06 -38.25 17.71
N MET A 361 49.25 -39.21 18.17
CA MET A 361 48.34 -39.18 19.33
C MET A 361 46.94 -38.58 19.20
N ALA A 362 46.04 -39.43 18.71
CA ALA A 362 44.73 -39.63 19.32
C ALA A 362 44.86 -40.27 20.72
N LEU A 363 43.82 -40.08 21.54
CA LEU A 363 43.53 -40.64 22.88
C LEU A 363 44.02 -39.82 24.08
N LYS A 364 43.08 -39.10 24.71
CA LYS A 364 42.63 -39.36 26.11
C LYS A 364 41.73 -38.23 26.62
N LEU A 365 40.55 -38.64 27.08
CA LEU A 365 39.85 -38.25 28.33
C LEU A 365 38.37 -37.95 28.14
N ASP A 366 37.59 -39.02 28.02
CA ASP A 366 36.32 -39.12 28.74
C ASP A 366 36.63 -39.56 30.19
N HIS A 367 36.22 -38.75 31.17
CA HIS A 367 35.32 -39.15 32.26
C HIS A 367 35.29 -38.12 33.39
N VAL A 368 34.14 -38.13 34.08
CA VAL A 368 33.80 -37.54 35.39
C VAL A 368 33.33 -36.06 35.29
N HIS A 369 32.08 -35.66 35.60
CA HIS A 369 31.13 -36.10 36.64
C HIS A 369 29.67 -35.88 36.21
N LEU A 370 28.83 -36.89 36.45
CA LEU A 370 27.38 -36.75 36.67
C LEU A 370 27.15 -36.31 38.12
N ASP A 371 26.22 -35.38 38.34
CA ASP A 371 25.31 -35.33 39.49
C ASP A 371 24.21 -34.29 39.21
N THR A 372 23.01 -34.74 38.82
CA THR A 372 21.79 -34.90 39.65
C THR A 372 21.07 -33.59 39.95
N TYR A 373 19.88 -33.39 39.37
CA TYR A 373 18.69 -32.88 40.08
C TYR A 373 17.41 -33.26 39.31
N GLN A 374 16.53 -33.97 40.02
CA GLN A 374 15.23 -34.47 39.60
C GLN A 374 14.13 -33.39 39.63
N ASP A 375 13.12 -33.64 38.81
CA ASP A 375 11.71 -33.24 38.87
C ASP A 375 11.15 -32.74 40.20
N THR A 376 10.30 -31.71 40.11
CA THR A 376 8.94 -31.79 40.67
C THR A 376 7.94 -31.02 39.80
N SER A 377 6.91 -31.74 39.40
CA SER A 377 5.66 -31.31 38.80
C SER A 377 4.74 -30.58 39.79
N SER A 378 3.99 -29.60 39.28
CA SER A 378 2.64 -29.19 39.71
C SER A 378 1.95 -28.47 38.56
#